data_AF-A0A972CM19-F1
#
_entry.id   AF-A0A972CM19-F1
#
_cell.length_a   1.000
_cell.length_b   1.000
_cell.length_c   1.000
_cell.angle_alpha   90.00
_cell.angle_beta   90.00
_cell.angle_gamma   90.00
#
_symmetry.space_group_name_H-M   'P 1'
#
loop_
_entity.id
_entity.type
_entity.pdbx_description
1 polymer ?
#
loop_
_entity_poly.entity_id
_entity_poly.type
_entity_poly.pdbx_seq_one_letter_code
_entity_poly.pdbx_strand_id
1 'polypeptide(L)'
;MGAAIGRMDSESLGVHNILVIDAFSAGQAITKIDEAISRVSSLRSDLGAVQNRLEHTINNLGVAAENITASESRIRDVDMAAEMMEFTRLSILTQASTAMLAQANTQPQSVLQLLG
;
A
#
# COMPACT_ATOMS: atom_id res chain seq x y z
N MET A 1 -0.56 15.79 16.68
CA MET A 1 0.57 15.69 15.74
C MET A 1 0.25 16.48 14.48
N GLY A 2 0.24 17.80 14.60
CA GLY A 2 0.25 18.69 13.44
C GLY A 2 1.31 19.73 13.76
N ALA A 3 2.27 19.93 12.87
CA ALA A 3 3.11 21.12 12.95
C ALA A 3 2.14 22.29 12.81
N ALA A 4 1.77 22.93 13.92
CA ALA A 4 1.03 24.17 13.87
C ALA A 4 1.99 25.17 13.24
N ILE A 5 1.80 25.45 11.95
CA ILE A 5 2.47 26.56 11.28
C ILE A 5 1.89 27.80 11.96
N GLY A 6 2.54 28.22 13.05
CA GLY A 6 2.24 29.49 13.68
C GLY A 6 2.33 30.58 12.63
N ARG A 7 1.61 31.69 12.82
CA ARG A 7 1.70 32.82 11.90
C ARG A 7 3.17 33.21 11.73
N MET A 8 3.60 33.31 10.46
CA MET A 8 4.95 33.69 10.02
C MET A 8 4.89 34.97 9.19
N ASP A 9 3.97 35.87 9.52
CA ASP A 9 3.89 37.20 8.94
C ASP A 9 4.97 38.11 9.53
N SER A 10 5.25 39.25 8.87
CA SER A 10 6.30 40.18 9.28
C SER A 10 6.07 40.77 10.69
N GLU A 11 4.82 40.81 11.15
CA GLU A 11 4.45 41.27 12.49
C GLU A 11 4.75 40.20 13.55
N SER A 12 4.34 38.96 13.34
CA SER A 12 4.61 37.82 14.24
C SER A 12 6.08 37.41 14.31
N LEU A 13 6.84 37.71 13.25
CA LEU A 13 8.30 37.56 13.20
C LEU A 13 9.06 38.78 13.75
N GLY A 14 8.37 39.88 14.10
CA GLY A 14 8.99 41.08 14.67
C GLY A 14 9.84 41.90 13.69
N VAL A 15 9.70 41.66 12.39
CA VAL A 15 10.48 42.29 11.31
C VAL A 15 9.73 43.43 10.59
N HIS A 16 8.50 43.72 11.00
CA HIS A 16 7.64 44.73 10.35
C HIS A 16 8.17 46.17 10.42
N ASN A 17 8.84 46.56 11.51
CA ASN A 17 9.32 47.93 11.72
C ASN A 17 10.80 47.97 12.11
N ILE A 18 11.65 47.49 11.21
CA ILE A 18 13.10 47.52 11.37
C ILE A 18 13.64 48.89 10.96
N LEU A 19 14.45 49.49 11.84
CA LEU A 19 15.12 50.77 11.60
C LEU A 19 16.63 50.55 11.44
N VAL A 20 17.21 51.20 10.43
CA VAL A 20 18.65 51.11 10.09
C VAL A 20 19.20 52.53 9.88
N ILE A 21 18.86 53.44 10.79
CA ILE A 21 19.16 54.88 10.66
C ILE A 21 20.48 55.25 11.35
N ASP A 22 20.95 54.45 12.29
CA ASP A 22 22.18 54.65 13.06
C ASP A 22 22.80 53.29 13.42
N ALA A 23 24.06 53.28 13.87
CA ALA A 23 24.78 52.04 14.16
C ALA A 23 24.13 51.20 15.26
N PHE A 24 23.46 51.82 16.24
CA PHE A 24 22.78 51.13 17.32
C PHE A 24 21.45 50.53 16.86
N SER A 25 20.64 51.27 16.09
CA SER A 25 19.41 50.73 15.48
C SER A 25 19.71 49.60 14.49
N ALA A 26 20.79 49.73 13.70
CA ALA A 26 21.27 48.67 12.82
C ALA A 26 21.68 47.40 13.58
N GLY A 27 22.32 47.53 14.75
CA GLY A 27 22.65 46.38 15.61
C GLY A 27 21.41 45.64 16.09
N GLN A 28 20.39 46.37 16.56
CA GLN A 28 19.12 45.76 16.98
C GLN A 28 18.35 45.12 15.82
N ALA A 29 18.42 45.72 14.64
CA ALA A 29 17.83 45.17 13.42
C ALA A 29 18.39 43.79 13.09
N ILE A 30 19.72 43.63 13.16
CA ILE A 30 20.40 42.36 12.90
C ILE A 30 19.94 41.29 13.89
N THR A 31 19.88 41.60 15.19
CA THR A 31 19.40 40.66 16.21
C THR A 31 17.96 40.21 15.95
N LYS A 32 17.05 41.14 15.65
CA LYS A 32 15.65 40.80 15.35
C LYS A 32 15.51 39.91 14.11
N ILE A 33 16.29 40.17 13.07
CA ILE A 33 16.31 39.35 11.86
C ILE A 33 16.84 37.96 12.16
N ASP A 34 17.91 37.84 12.94
CA ASP A 34 18.50 36.55 13.29
C ASP A 34 17.53 35.68 14.11
N GLU A 35 16.82 36.29 15.07
CA GLU A 35 15.76 35.62 15.82
C GLU A 35 14.61 35.15 14.90
N ALA A 36 14.19 35.99 13.95
CA ALA A 36 13.17 35.63 12.97
C ALA A 36 13.61 34.47 12.08
N ILE A 37 14.86 34.49 11.60
CA ILE A 37 15.44 33.41 10.79
C ILE A 37 15.50 32.12 11.60
N SER A 38 15.96 32.18 12.86
CA SER A 38 16.03 31.02 13.76
C SER A 38 14.64 30.39 13.95
N ARG A 39 13.60 31.22 14.15
CA ARG A 39 12.22 30.74 14.30
C ARG A 39 11.68 30.06 13.04
N VAL A 40 11.92 30.64 11.86
CA VAL A 40 11.54 30.02 10.58
C VAL A 40 12.31 28.71 10.35
N SER A 41 13.60 28.70 10.67
CA SER A 41 14.47 27.52 10.54
C SER A 41 13.99 26.37 11.43
N SER A 42 13.62 26.67 12.68
CA SER A 42 13.04 25.68 13.60
C SER A 42 11.78 25.06 13.03
N LEU A 43 10.84 25.87 12.53
CA LEU A 43 9.61 25.34 11.94
C LEU A 43 9.91 24.49 10.69
N ARG A 44 10.85 24.90 9.84
CA ARG A 44 11.29 24.11 8.68
C ARG A 44 11.88 22.77 9.09
N SER A 45 12.64 22.74 10.19
CA SER A 45 13.18 21.50 10.75
C SER A 45 12.07 20.54 11.20
N ASP A 46 11.06 21.06 11.91
CA ASP A 46 9.90 20.27 12.33
C ASP A 46 9.11 19.72 11.14
N LEU A 47 8.89 20.54 10.11
CA LEU A 47 8.25 20.09 8.87
C LEU A 47 9.08 19.01 8.16
N GLY A 48 10.40 19.15 8.11
CA GLY A 48 11.30 18.12 7.58
C GLY A 48 11.22 16.81 8.35
N ALA A 49 11.14 16.87 9.68
CA ALA A 49 10.95 15.69 10.52
C ALA A 49 9.60 15.00 10.26
N VAL A 50 8.52 15.77 10.10
CA VAL A 50 7.20 15.23 9.72
C VAL A 50 7.26 14.63 8.32
N GLN A 51 7.92 15.27 7.37
CA GLN A 51 8.11 14.74 6.02
C GLN A 51 8.85 13.39 6.04
N ASN A 52 9.96 13.29 6.76
CA ASN A 52 10.70 12.04 6.91
C ASN A 52 9.81 10.93 7.50
N ARG A 53 9.01 11.25 8.52
CA ARG A 53 8.06 10.28 9.08
C ARG A 53 7.00 9.84 8.07
N LEU A 54 6.49 10.75 7.24
CA LEU A 54 5.56 10.43 6.18
C LEU A 54 6.21 9.52 5.14
N GLU A 55 7.43 9.82 4.69
CA GLU A 55 8.19 9.00 3.75
C GLU A 55 8.45 7.59 4.32
N HIS A 56 8.87 7.47 5.58
CA HIS A 56 9.02 6.18 6.24
C HIS A 56 7.69 5.42 6.34
N THR A 57 6.58 6.12 6.63
CA THR A 57 5.26 5.50 6.71
C THR A 57 4.80 5.00 5.34
N ILE A 58 5.02 5.80 4.28
CA ILE A 58 4.70 5.42 2.90
C ILE A 58 5.52 4.20 2.48
N ASN A 59 6.82 4.19 2.73
CA ASN A 59 7.68 3.06 2.41
C ASN A 59 7.26 1.79 3.15
N ASN A 60 6.96 1.90 4.46
CA ASN A 60 6.46 0.77 5.24
C ASN A 60 5.11 0.26 4.72
N LEU A 61 4.20 1.18 4.36
CA LEU A 61 2.90 0.82 3.80
C LEU A 61 3.03 0.15 2.43
N GLY A 62 3.98 0.59 1.59
CA GLY A 62 4.30 -0.03 0.31
C GLY A 62 4.77 -1.48 0.47
N VAL A 63 5.71 -1.73 1.40
CA VAL A 63 6.18 -3.09 1.72
C VAL A 63 5.05 -3.95 2.30
N ALA A 64 4.21 -3.39 3.17
CA ALA A 64 3.05 -4.10 3.70
C ALA A 64 2.05 -4.47 2.59
N ALA A 65 1.76 -3.55 1.67
CA ALA A 65 0.88 -3.79 0.54
C ALA A 65 1.42 -4.87 -0.41
N GLU A 66 2.72 -4.88 -0.69
CA GLU A 66 3.38 -5.93 -1.48
C GLU A 66 3.25 -7.30 -0.80
N ASN A 67 3.54 -7.37 0.50
CA ASN A 67 3.43 -8.61 1.28
C ASN A 67 1.98 -9.14 1.35
N ILE A 68 1.00 -8.25 1.50
CA ILE A 68 -0.42 -8.61 1.49
C ILE A 68 -0.83 -9.13 0.11
N THR A 69 -0.48 -8.42 -0.95
CA THR A 69 -0.81 -8.83 -2.34
C THR A 69 -0.19 -10.18 -2.69
N ALA A 70 1.07 -10.40 -2.31
CA ALA A 70 1.75 -11.69 -2.51
C ALA A 70 1.10 -12.82 -1.70
N SER A 71 0.62 -12.52 -0.48
CA SER A 71 -0.10 -13.48 0.35
C SER A 71 -1.49 -13.79 -0.21
N GLU A 72 -2.20 -12.77 -0.71
CA GLU A 72 -3.49 -12.91 -1.38
C GLU A 72 -3.36 -13.75 -2.65
N SER A 73 -2.35 -13.49 -3.50
CA SER A 73 -2.07 -14.32 -4.67
C SER A 73 -1.83 -15.77 -4.26
N ARG A 74 -1.00 -16.03 -3.24
CA ARG A 74 -0.78 -17.41 -2.77
C ARG A 74 -2.06 -18.10 -2.30
N ILE A 75 -2.91 -17.40 -1.55
CA ILE A 75 -4.19 -17.97 -1.09
C ILE A 75 -5.08 -18.26 -2.29
N ARG A 76 -5.26 -17.28 -3.18
CA ARG A 76 -6.11 -17.42 -4.37
C ARG A 76 -5.61 -18.49 -5.32
N ASP A 77 -4.31 -18.57 -5.55
CA ASP A 77 -3.68 -19.55 -6.45
C ASP A 77 -3.78 -20.96 -5.87
N VAL A 78 -3.61 -21.14 -4.56
CA VAL A 78 -3.80 -22.43 -3.87
C VAL A 78 -5.26 -22.88 -3.95
N ASP A 79 -6.20 -21.98 -3.65
CA ASP A 79 -7.63 -22.30 -3.68
C ASP A 79 -8.11 -22.58 -5.11
N MET A 80 -7.65 -21.81 -6.09
CA MET A 80 -7.96 -22.04 -7.50
C MET A 80 -7.36 -23.35 -8.02
N ALA A 81 -6.13 -23.70 -7.64
CA ALA A 81 -5.54 -24.98 -8.01
C ALA A 81 -6.31 -26.18 -7.42
N ALA A 82 -6.77 -26.07 -6.17
CA ALA A 82 -7.57 -27.11 -5.51
C ALA A 82 -8.94 -27.29 -6.19
N GLU A 83 -9.65 -26.20 -6.47
CA GLU A 83 -10.91 -26.24 -7.22
C GLU A 83 -10.72 -26.77 -8.64
N MET A 84 -9.67 -26.35 -9.36
CA MET A 84 -9.38 -26.86 -10.69
C MET A 84 -9.03 -28.35 -10.69
N MET A 85 -8.35 -28.85 -9.65
CA MET A 85 -8.10 -30.28 -9.47
C MET A 85 -9.40 -31.05 -9.23
N GLU A 86 -10.28 -30.57 -8.35
CA GLU A 86 -11.56 -31.25 -8.11
C GLU A 86 -12.49 -31.16 -9.33
N PHE A 87 -12.54 -30.02 -10.01
CA PHE A 87 -13.25 -29.85 -11.28
C PHE A 87 -12.73 -30.82 -12.36
N THR A 88 -11.41 -30.97 -12.47
CA THR A 88 -10.79 -31.92 -13.40
C THR A 88 -11.11 -33.36 -12.99
N ARG A 89 -11.07 -33.68 -11.70
CA ARG A 89 -11.42 -35.01 -11.16
C ARG A 89 -12.88 -35.35 -11.46
N LEU A 90 -13.79 -34.41 -11.25
CA LEU A 90 -15.21 -34.52 -11.58
C LEU A 90 -15.42 -34.69 -13.10
N SER A 91 -14.70 -33.93 -13.93
CA SER A 91 -14.76 -34.05 -15.39
C SER A 91 -14.25 -35.41 -15.88
N ILE A 92 -13.17 -35.93 -15.31
CA ILE A 92 -12.67 -37.29 -15.60
C ILE A 92 -13.67 -38.34 -15.10
N LEU A 93 -14.23 -38.18 -13.91
CA LEU A 93 -15.18 -39.13 -13.34
C LEU A 93 -16.49 -39.18 -14.15
N THR A 94 -16.97 -38.05 -14.65
CA THR A 94 -18.14 -38.00 -15.54
C THR A 94 -17.85 -38.64 -16.89
N GLN A 95 -16.71 -38.34 -17.52
CA GLN A 95 -16.29 -39.04 -18.76
C GLN A 95 -16.11 -40.54 -18.53
N ALA A 96 -15.45 -40.95 -17.44
CA ALA A 96 -15.27 -42.35 -17.08
C ALA A 96 -16.61 -43.03 -16.79
N SER A 97 -17.55 -42.37 -16.11
CA SER A 97 -18.90 -42.90 -15.86
C SER A 97 -19.68 -43.09 -17.17
N THR A 98 -19.57 -42.17 -18.12
CA THR A 98 -20.21 -42.34 -19.45
C THR A 98 -19.58 -43.47 -20.25
N ALA A 99 -18.25 -43.60 -20.25
CA ALA A 99 -17.55 -44.70 -20.91
C ALA A 99 -17.82 -46.06 -20.23
N MET A 100 -17.89 -46.08 -18.89
CA MET A 100 -18.24 -47.26 -18.10
C MET A 100 -19.70 -47.66 -18.30
N LEU A 101 -20.64 -46.72 -18.38
CA LEU A 101 -22.03 -47.01 -18.73
C LEU A 101 -22.17 -47.54 -20.15
N ALA A 102 -21.37 -47.03 -21.10
CA ALA A 102 -21.33 -47.57 -22.45
C ALA A 102 -20.77 -49.00 -22.47
N GLN A 103 -19.68 -49.28 -21.76
CA GLN A 103 -19.09 -50.61 -21.64
C GLN A 103 -20.00 -51.60 -20.88
N ALA A 104 -20.69 -51.14 -19.85
CA ALA A 104 -21.65 -51.94 -19.08
C ALA A 104 -22.93 -52.24 -19.87
N ASN A 105 -23.31 -51.41 -20.85
CA ASN A 105 -24.44 -51.68 -21.74
C ASN A 105 -24.08 -52.65 -22.89
N THR A 106 -22.84 -52.64 -23.37
CA THR A 106 -22.40 -53.55 -24.45
C THR A 106 -22.17 -54.98 -23.94
N GLN A 107 -21.76 -55.14 -22.68
CA GLN A 107 -21.53 -56.45 -22.07
C GLN A 107 -22.78 -57.37 -22.05
N PRO A 108 -23.98 -56.94 -21.61
CA PRO A 108 -25.19 -57.76 -21.66
C PRO A 108 -25.71 -58.00 -23.08
N GLN A 109 -25.52 -57.07 -24.03
CA GLN A 109 -25.88 -57.30 -25.44
C GLN A 109 -25.02 -58.40 -26.08
N SER A 110 -23.76 -58.49 -25.70
CA SER A 110 -22.85 -59.56 -26.12
C SER A 110 -23.30 -60.93 -25.60
N VAL A 111 -23.84 -60.99 -24.38
CA VAL A 111 -24.37 -62.22 -23.78
C VAL A 111 -25.71 -62.60 -24.42
N LEU A 112 -26.55 -61.63 -24.80
CA LEU A 112 -27.80 -61.91 -25.52
C LEU A 112 -27.57 -62.51 -26.91
N GLN A 113 -26.48 -62.13 -27.61
CA GLN A 113 -26.10 -62.75 -28.88
C GLN A 113 -25.57 -64.18 -28.73
N LEU A 114 -25.12 -64.57 -27.54
CA LEU A 114 -24.67 -65.94 -27.24
C LEU A 114 -25.81 -66.84 -26.73
N LEU A 115 -26.98 -66.27 -26.43
CA LEU A 115 -28.18 -67.00 -25.99
C LEU A 115 -29.32 -66.99 -27.03
N GLY A 116 -29.13 -66.29 -28.15
CA GLY A 116 -30.07 -66.22 -29.28
C GLY A 116 -29.69 -67.16 -30.43
#